data_AF-A0A813BWH2-F1
#
_entry.id   AF-A0A813BWH2-F1
#
_cell.length_a   1.000
_cell.length_b   1.000
_cell.length_c   1.000
_cell.angle_alpha   90.00
_cell.angle_beta   90.00
_cell.angle_gamma   90.00
#
_symmetry.space_group_name_H-M   'P 1'
#
loop_
_entity.id
_entity.type
_entity.pdbx_description
1 polymer ?
#
loop_
_entity_poly.entity_id
_entity_poly.type
_entity_poly.pdbx_seq_one_letter_code
_entity_poly.pdbx_strand_id
1 'polypeptide(L)'
;HEPQHFNLDPEPPWLQGLQQELQTIVRTQKQMASQMQDSGREVGKIQESIRHLHLGQDNLAKRADEQEAALAQMRKEFRELEKEVQDLRSAPPTRPVSPVSTPRGGQGYARANSPRFDAAGQREVDELQLVAGGWIEAKREHVEADVQAMFDQLQARPLLKAVYVPYVRSSFCRIELVYTDDNIWARRKVQSTVLQHLKGLSFRSSVAGQESARFWFSRNRTQQDRAKIRAILQTQSLCHKYLDESLVEKDWRGKVWACGTQVLFHVERDARPSQTLMLIDSRGNETGWFLNVEQLVARLGATQDAILAVFDAKPE
;
A
#
# COMPACT_ATOMS: atom_id res chain seq x y z
N HIS A 1 -54.00 57.09 -66.91
CA HIS A 1 -52.56 56.82 -66.81
C HIS A 1 -52.34 55.91 -65.61
N GLU A 2 -52.24 54.60 -65.85
CA GLU A 2 -51.86 53.63 -64.82
C GLU A 2 -50.33 53.65 -64.62
N PRO A 3 -49.83 53.44 -63.39
CA PRO A 3 -48.41 53.45 -63.10
C PRO A 3 -47.74 52.17 -63.63
N GLN A 4 -46.65 52.35 -64.38
CA GLN A 4 -45.81 51.25 -64.83
C GLN A 4 -45.16 50.57 -63.62
N HIS A 5 -45.49 49.30 -63.39
CA HIS A 5 -44.77 48.43 -62.47
C HIS A 5 -43.37 48.15 -63.04
N PHE A 6 -42.33 48.63 -62.35
CA PHE A 6 -40.97 48.13 -62.54
C PHE A 6 -40.91 46.70 -61.98
N ASN A 7 -41.00 45.70 -62.85
CA ASN A 7 -40.60 44.34 -62.51
C ASN A 7 -39.08 44.35 -62.37
N LEU A 8 -38.58 44.19 -61.15
CA LEU A 8 -37.17 43.88 -60.91
C LEU A 8 -36.89 42.51 -61.52
N ASP A 9 -35.93 42.44 -62.44
CA ASP A 9 -35.48 41.19 -63.05
C ASP A 9 -35.09 40.17 -61.96
N PRO A 10 -35.38 38.87 -62.19
CA PRO A 10 -34.97 37.82 -61.25
C PRO A 10 -33.46 37.85 -61.03
N GLU A 11 -33.02 37.74 -59.78
CA GLU A 11 -31.61 37.79 -59.42
C GLU A 11 -30.80 36.82 -60.28
N PRO A 12 -29.70 37.31 -60.90
CA PRO A 12 -28.97 36.49 -61.85
C PRO A 12 -28.28 35.32 -61.13
N PRO A 13 -28.25 34.12 -61.74
CA PRO A 13 -27.81 32.88 -61.07
C PRO A 13 -26.38 32.90 -60.51
N TRP A 14 -25.50 33.75 -61.06
CA TRP A 14 -24.14 33.95 -60.52
C TRP A 14 -24.15 34.59 -59.13
N LEU A 15 -25.16 35.42 -58.82
CA LEU A 15 -25.30 36.08 -57.52
C LEU A 15 -25.69 35.08 -56.43
N GLN A 16 -26.53 34.09 -56.76
CA GLN A 16 -26.88 32.98 -55.87
C GLN A 16 -25.67 32.07 -55.59
N GLY A 17 -24.87 31.76 -56.61
CA GLY A 17 -23.62 31.02 -56.44
C GLY A 17 -22.64 31.73 -55.51
N LEU A 18 -22.45 33.03 -55.72
CA LEU A 18 -21.59 33.87 -54.89
C LEU A 18 -22.07 33.94 -53.43
N GLN A 19 -23.39 34.05 -53.20
CA GLN A 19 -23.95 34.02 -51.85
C GLN A 19 -23.69 32.68 -51.14
N GLN A 20 -23.79 31.55 -51.85
CA GLN A 20 -23.52 30.23 -51.28
C GLN A 20 -22.03 30.06 -50.92
N GLU A 21 -21.13 30.54 -51.77
CA GLU A 21 -19.68 30.53 -51.50
C GLU A 21 -19.35 31.40 -50.28
N LEU A 22 -19.89 32.62 -50.21
CA LEU A 22 -19.70 33.52 -49.06
C LEU A 22 -20.24 32.91 -47.76
N GLN A 23 -21.42 32.30 -47.79
CA GLN A 23 -21.96 31.61 -46.61
C GLN A 23 -21.09 30.44 -46.16
N THR A 24 -20.49 29.72 -47.10
CA THR A 24 -19.58 28.61 -46.81
C THR A 24 -18.32 29.12 -46.13
N ILE A 25 -17.68 30.15 -46.69
CA ILE A 25 -16.49 30.79 -46.11
C ILE A 25 -16.76 31.31 -44.70
N VAL A 26 -17.91 31.98 -44.48
CA VAL A 26 -18.29 32.50 -43.17
C VAL A 26 -18.50 31.37 -42.15
N ARG A 27 -19.11 30.25 -42.54
CA ARG A 27 -19.25 29.08 -41.66
C ARG A 27 -17.88 28.49 -41.31
N THR A 28 -17.00 28.34 -42.29
CA THR A 28 -15.66 27.80 -42.07
C THR A 28 -14.83 28.71 -41.15
N GLN A 29 -14.92 30.02 -41.32
CA GLN A 29 -14.28 30.98 -40.40
C GLN A 29 -14.82 30.90 -38.97
N LYS A 30 -16.14 30.78 -38.80
CA LYS A 30 -16.74 30.60 -37.47
C LYS A 30 -16.28 29.30 -36.80
N GLN A 31 -16.20 28.22 -37.57
CA GLN A 31 -15.73 26.93 -37.07
C GLN A 31 -14.25 26.99 -36.65
N MET A 32 -13.38 27.59 -37.47
CA MET A 32 -11.98 27.80 -37.12
C MET A 32 -11.80 28.68 -35.88
N ALA A 33 -12.59 29.74 -35.74
CA ALA A 33 -12.55 30.61 -34.57
C ALA A 33 -12.94 29.86 -33.27
N SER A 34 -13.98 29.01 -33.32
CA SER A 34 -14.36 28.15 -32.20
C SER A 34 -13.25 27.16 -31.84
N GLN A 35 -12.66 26.51 -32.86
CA GLN A 35 -11.60 25.54 -32.66
C GLN A 35 -10.32 26.17 -32.08
N MET A 36 -9.98 27.39 -32.50
CA MET A 36 -8.87 28.15 -31.90
C MET A 36 -9.14 28.53 -30.45
N GLN A 37 -10.38 28.88 -30.12
CA GLN A 37 -10.76 29.21 -28.74
C GLN A 37 -10.69 27.98 -27.82
N ASP A 38 -11.14 26.82 -28.31
CA ASP A 38 -11.07 25.56 -27.57
C ASP A 38 -9.61 25.10 -27.39
N SER A 39 -8.81 25.18 -28.45
CA SER A 39 -7.37 24.89 -28.39
C SER A 39 -6.66 25.82 -27.41
N GLY A 40 -7.01 27.11 -27.38
CA GLY A 40 -6.47 28.06 -26.41
C GLY A 40 -6.79 27.71 -24.96
N ARG A 41 -8.00 27.20 -24.68
CA ARG A 41 -8.38 26.71 -23.34
C ARG A 41 -7.60 25.46 -22.95
N GLU A 42 -7.38 24.54 -23.89
CA GLU A 42 -6.58 23.33 -23.64
C GLU A 42 -5.11 23.67 -23.35
N VAL A 43 -4.50 24.57 -24.13
CA VAL A 43 -3.14 25.05 -23.86
C VAL A 43 -3.05 25.70 -22.48
N GLY A 44 -4.06 26.47 -22.07
CA GLY A 44 -4.15 27.02 -20.71
C GLY A 44 -4.15 25.95 -19.62
N LYS A 45 -4.95 24.89 -19.78
CA LYS A 45 -4.98 23.74 -18.84
C LYS A 45 -3.65 23.00 -18.79
N ILE A 46 -2.98 22.86 -19.93
CA ILE A 46 -1.66 22.22 -20.00
C ILE A 46 -0.62 23.08 -19.27
N GLN A 47 -0.61 24.39 -19.46
CA GLN A 47 0.28 25.31 -18.75
C GLN A 47 0.07 25.27 -17.23
N GLU A 48 -1.19 25.24 -16.77
CA GLU A 48 -1.52 25.10 -15.35
C GLU A 48 -0.98 23.78 -14.78
N SER A 49 -1.16 22.68 -15.53
CA SER A 49 -0.67 21.35 -15.17
C SER A 49 0.86 21.31 -15.08
N ILE A 50 1.56 21.99 -16.00
CA ILE A 50 3.02 22.12 -15.99
C ILE A 50 3.48 22.89 -14.74
N ARG A 51 2.80 23.99 -14.36
CA ARG A 51 3.12 24.73 -13.14
C ARG A 51 2.96 23.87 -11.88
N HIS A 52 1.86 23.10 -11.81
CA HIS A 52 1.65 22.16 -10.70
C HIS A 52 2.70 21.06 -10.63
N LEU A 53 3.13 20.52 -11.77
CA LEU A 53 4.21 19.53 -11.83
C LEU A 53 5.55 20.12 -11.37
N HIS A 54 5.86 21.36 -11.75
CA HIS A 54 7.08 22.04 -11.32
C HIS A 54 7.11 22.23 -9.80
N LEU A 55 6.01 22.73 -9.22
CA LEU A 55 5.86 22.83 -7.76
C LEU A 55 5.96 21.46 -7.07
N GLY A 56 5.42 20.41 -7.69
CA GLY A 56 5.56 19.04 -7.21
C GLY A 56 7.03 18.58 -7.20
N GLN A 57 7.78 18.90 -8.25
CA GLN A 57 9.19 18.55 -8.39
C GLN A 57 10.07 19.29 -7.36
N ASP A 58 9.83 20.58 -7.13
CA ASP A 58 10.55 21.36 -6.12
C ASP A 58 10.31 20.82 -4.70
N ASN A 59 9.06 20.43 -4.40
CA ASN A 59 8.71 19.82 -3.12
C ASN A 59 9.37 18.44 -2.93
N LEU A 60 9.50 17.66 -4.02
CA LEU A 60 10.19 16.37 -3.98
C LEU A 60 11.71 16.55 -3.79
N ALA A 61 12.31 17.52 -4.47
CA ALA A 61 13.73 17.85 -4.30
C ALA A 61 14.02 18.27 -2.85
N LYS A 62 13.21 19.17 -2.29
CA LYS A 62 13.35 19.59 -0.88
C LYS A 62 13.25 18.42 0.10
N ARG A 63 12.32 17.49 -0.11
CA ARG A 63 12.20 16.28 0.73
C ARG A 63 13.39 15.34 0.59
N ALA A 64 13.97 15.25 -0.61
CA ALA A 64 15.18 14.45 -0.82
C ALA A 64 16.35 15.03 -0.03
N ASP A 65 16.52 16.36 -0.06
CA ASP A 65 17.54 17.06 0.72
C ASP A 65 17.34 16.86 2.24
N GLU A 66 16.10 16.96 2.73
CA GLU A 66 15.75 16.70 4.13
C GLU A 66 16.07 15.25 4.55
N GLN A 67 15.79 14.27 3.68
CA GLN A 67 16.13 12.87 3.94
C GLN A 67 17.65 12.62 3.93
N GLU A 68 18.39 13.26 3.03
CA GLU A 68 19.84 13.16 2.99
C GLU A 68 20.48 13.76 4.24
N ALA A 69 19.98 14.91 4.70
CA ALA A 69 20.41 15.52 5.96
C ALA A 69 20.14 14.61 7.17
N ALA A 70 18.95 13.98 7.24
CA ALA A 70 18.61 13.03 8.30
C ALA A 70 19.53 11.79 8.29
N LEU A 71 19.82 11.24 7.11
CA LEU A 71 20.76 10.12 6.96
C LEU A 71 22.19 10.50 7.38
N ALA A 72 22.63 11.71 7.04
CA ALA A 72 23.93 12.23 7.46
C ALA A 72 24.02 12.37 9.00
N GLN A 73 22.94 12.83 9.64
CA GLN A 73 22.86 12.91 11.09
C GLN A 73 22.89 11.53 11.74
N MET A 74 22.09 10.56 11.27
CA MET A 74 22.13 9.19 11.79
C MET A 74 23.50 8.54 11.63
N ARG A 75 24.21 8.80 10.52
CA ARG A 75 25.60 8.32 10.33
C ARG A 75 26.60 8.97 11.30
N LYS A 76 26.30 10.15 11.81
CA LYS A 76 27.12 10.80 12.84
C LYS A 76 26.86 10.14 14.20
N GLU A 77 25.60 9.99 14.58
CA GLU A 77 25.18 9.33 15.82
C GLU A 77 25.68 7.88 15.89
N PHE A 78 25.64 7.14 14.76
CA PHE A 78 26.17 5.79 14.70
C PHE A 78 27.68 5.73 14.96
N ARG A 79 28.45 6.69 14.44
CA ARG A 79 29.89 6.79 14.70
C ARG A 79 30.20 7.14 16.15
N GLU A 80 29.36 7.98 16.77
CA GLU A 80 29.49 8.31 18.19
C GLU A 80 29.20 7.08 19.07
N LEU A 81 28.13 6.33 18.77
CA LEU A 81 27.81 5.08 19.47
C LEU A 81 28.87 3.99 19.27
N GLU A 82 29.42 3.83 18.06
CA GLU A 82 30.54 2.91 17.82
C GLU A 82 31.76 3.26 18.67
N LYS A 83 32.04 4.55 18.82
CA LYS A 83 33.12 5.04 19.68
C LYS A 83 32.84 4.74 21.15
N GLU A 84 31.63 4.98 21.63
CA GLU A 84 31.25 4.65 23.02
C GLU A 84 31.35 3.14 23.30
N VAL A 85 30.93 2.30 22.38
CA VAL A 85 31.05 0.84 22.51
C VAL A 85 32.52 0.41 22.55
N GLN A 86 33.36 1.04 21.72
CA GLN A 86 34.80 0.77 21.71
C GLN A 86 35.47 1.23 23.02
N ASP A 87 35.08 2.39 23.54
CA ASP A 87 35.56 2.93 24.81
C ASP A 87 35.14 2.02 25.98
N LEU A 88 33.89 1.55 26.00
CA LEU A 88 33.39 0.57 26.98
C LEU A 88 34.11 -0.78 26.89
N ARG A 89 34.49 -1.22 25.69
CA ARG A 89 35.30 -2.44 25.51
C ARG A 89 36.75 -2.27 25.95
N SER A 90 37.28 -1.05 25.90
CA SER A 90 38.65 -0.74 26.31
C SER A 90 38.80 -0.45 27.82
N ALA A 91 37.68 -0.27 28.53
CA ALA A 91 37.68 -0.06 29.98
C ALA A 91 38.16 -1.32 30.74
N PRO A 92 38.95 -1.16 31.82
CA PRO A 92 39.46 -2.31 32.58
C PRO A 92 38.33 -3.10 33.25
N PRO A 93 38.48 -4.41 33.44
CA PRO A 93 37.40 -5.26 33.92
C PRO A 93 37.08 -4.97 35.39
N THR A 94 35.99 -4.27 35.65
CA THR A 94 35.37 -4.27 36.98
C THR A 94 34.53 -5.55 37.13
N ARG A 95 35.07 -6.46 37.97
CA ARG A 95 34.49 -7.64 38.65
C ARG A 95 33.29 -8.40 38.02
N PRO A 96 33.35 -9.76 38.03
CA PRO A 96 32.36 -10.59 37.36
C PRO A 96 31.03 -10.62 38.12
N VAL A 97 29.94 -10.27 37.45
CA VAL A 97 28.61 -10.75 37.82
C VAL A 97 28.38 -12.04 37.04
N SER A 98 28.12 -13.12 37.76
CA SER A 98 28.02 -14.50 37.31
C SER A 98 27.27 -14.69 35.98
N PRO A 99 27.78 -15.52 35.06
CA PRO A 99 26.99 -15.90 33.89
C PRO A 99 25.95 -16.95 34.30
N VAL A 100 24.69 -16.64 34.00
CA VAL A 100 23.60 -17.61 33.93
C VAL A 100 23.99 -18.69 32.91
N SER A 101 23.82 -19.94 33.33
CA SER A 101 24.16 -21.17 32.64
C SER A 101 23.69 -21.21 31.18
N THR A 102 24.63 -21.22 30.24
CA THR A 102 24.40 -21.73 28.88
C THR A 102 24.17 -23.25 28.91
N PRO A 103 23.13 -23.80 28.27
CA PRO A 103 23.10 -25.22 27.98
C PRO A 103 24.10 -25.52 26.86
N ARG A 104 24.96 -26.49 27.15
CA ARG A 104 26.00 -27.05 26.29
C ARG A 104 25.38 -27.98 25.25
N GLY A 105 25.64 -27.72 23.98
CA GLY A 105 25.41 -28.62 22.83
C GLY A 105 25.78 -27.83 21.58
N GLY A 106 26.99 -27.97 21.04
CA GLY A 106 27.49 -29.16 20.36
C GLY A 106 27.57 -28.81 18.87
N GLN A 107 28.80 -28.67 18.35
CA GLN A 107 29.07 -28.47 16.92
C GLN A 107 28.40 -29.57 16.08
N GLY A 108 27.91 -29.18 14.90
CA GLY A 108 27.44 -30.10 13.87
C GLY A 108 25.97 -29.88 13.53
N TYR A 109 25.73 -29.28 12.35
CA TYR A 109 24.41 -29.11 11.72
C TYR A 109 23.43 -28.26 12.54
N ALA A 110 23.49 -26.94 12.33
CA ALA A 110 22.43 -26.04 12.73
C ALA A 110 21.07 -26.61 12.29
N ARG A 111 20.22 -26.94 13.26
CA ARG A 111 18.79 -27.15 13.06
C ARG A 111 18.21 -25.88 12.44
N ALA A 112 18.20 -25.80 11.11
CA ALA A 112 17.81 -24.62 10.34
C ALA A 112 16.30 -24.29 10.40
N ASN A 113 15.51 -24.99 11.21
CA ASN A 113 14.04 -24.91 11.22
C ASN A 113 13.44 -24.26 12.48
N SER A 114 14.25 -23.63 13.33
CA SER A 114 13.73 -22.88 14.48
C SER A 114 13.40 -21.44 14.08
N PRO A 115 12.16 -20.96 14.30
CA PRO A 115 11.78 -19.57 14.03
C PRO A 115 12.69 -18.61 14.79
N ARG A 116 13.20 -17.58 14.13
CA ARG A 116 13.90 -16.48 14.80
C ARG A 116 12.91 -15.68 15.61
N PHE A 117 13.27 -15.31 16.84
CA PHE A 117 12.49 -14.45 17.69
C PHE A 117 13.26 -13.15 17.94
N ASP A 118 12.59 -12.01 17.93
CA ASP A 118 13.14 -10.70 18.28
C ASP A 118 13.35 -10.57 19.80
N ALA A 119 13.89 -9.43 20.23
CA ALA A 119 14.19 -9.16 21.65
C ALA A 119 12.95 -9.19 22.55
N ALA A 120 11.74 -9.06 21.99
CA ALA A 120 10.47 -9.18 22.70
C ALA A 120 9.91 -10.62 22.67
N GLY A 121 10.71 -11.60 22.21
CA GLY A 121 10.30 -12.99 22.07
C GLY A 121 9.26 -13.20 20.97
N GLN A 122 9.15 -12.30 19.99
CA GLN A 122 8.23 -12.39 18.86
C GLN A 122 8.92 -12.97 17.65
N ARG A 123 8.24 -13.84 16.88
CA ARG A 123 8.85 -14.35 15.65
C ARG A 123 9.20 -13.20 14.71
N GLU A 124 10.47 -13.04 14.36
CA GLU A 124 10.95 -12.04 13.42
C GLU A 124 10.19 -12.20 12.10
N VAL A 125 9.49 -11.15 11.70
CA VAL A 125 8.66 -11.16 10.49
C VAL A 125 9.48 -10.56 9.38
N ASP A 126 10.09 -11.43 8.58
CA ASP A 126 10.91 -11.00 7.45
C ASP A 126 10.02 -10.52 6.28
N GLU A 127 10.19 -9.24 5.89
CA GLU A 127 9.55 -8.59 4.74
C GLU A 127 9.87 -9.28 3.41
N LEU A 128 10.98 -10.02 3.36
CA LEU A 128 11.42 -10.74 2.16
C LEU A 128 10.79 -12.13 2.04
N GLN A 129 9.87 -12.51 2.94
CA GLN A 129 9.06 -13.71 2.79
C GLN A 129 7.87 -13.47 1.84
N LEU A 130 7.38 -14.55 1.25
CA LEU A 130 6.08 -14.59 0.59
C LEU A 130 5.03 -15.24 1.50
N VAL A 131 3.76 -14.97 1.24
CA VAL A 131 2.63 -15.63 1.89
C VAL A 131 1.79 -16.28 0.80
N ALA A 132 1.52 -17.57 0.98
CA ALA A 132 0.59 -18.33 0.17
C ALA A 132 -0.60 -18.74 1.02
N GLY A 133 -1.80 -18.75 0.45
CA GLY A 133 -2.98 -19.25 1.11
C GLY A 133 -4.02 -19.75 0.11
N GLY A 134 -5.14 -20.24 0.64
CA GLY A 134 -6.23 -20.81 -0.17
C GLY A 134 -6.57 -22.26 0.19
N TRP A 135 -5.77 -22.89 1.05
CA TRP A 135 -6.10 -24.21 1.60
C TRP A 135 -7.29 -24.13 2.56
N ILE A 136 -8.09 -25.20 2.59
CA ILE A 136 -9.21 -25.39 3.52
C ILE A 136 -8.73 -26.30 4.65
N GLU A 137 -8.20 -25.70 5.73
CA GLU A 137 -7.71 -26.41 6.92
C GLU A 137 -6.81 -27.64 6.63
N ALA A 138 -5.92 -27.51 5.66
CA ALA A 138 -5.02 -28.58 5.25
C ALA A 138 -3.96 -28.87 6.32
N LYS A 139 -3.57 -30.14 6.47
CA LYS A 139 -2.46 -30.53 7.35
C LYS A 139 -1.16 -29.85 6.93
N ARG A 140 -0.28 -29.55 7.90
CA ARG A 140 1.04 -28.96 7.65
C ARG A 140 1.81 -29.64 6.53
N GLU A 141 1.97 -30.96 6.62
CA GLU A 141 2.71 -31.77 5.65
C GLU A 141 2.16 -31.65 4.21
N HIS A 142 0.84 -31.50 4.08
CA HIS A 142 0.17 -31.32 2.80
C HIS A 142 0.42 -29.92 2.22
N VAL A 143 0.35 -28.89 3.06
CA VAL A 143 0.67 -27.51 2.64
C VAL A 143 2.13 -27.41 2.21
N GLU A 144 3.04 -28.01 2.96
CA GLU A 144 4.46 -28.05 2.62
C GLU A 144 4.70 -28.80 1.29
N ALA A 145 4.05 -29.96 1.09
CA ALA A 145 4.15 -30.73 -0.15
C ALA A 145 3.60 -29.96 -1.36
N ASP A 146 2.46 -29.29 -1.23
CA ASP A 146 1.88 -28.47 -2.30
C ASP A 146 2.80 -27.32 -2.69
N VAL A 147 3.34 -26.58 -1.71
CA VAL A 147 4.28 -25.48 -1.99
C VAL A 147 5.54 -26.00 -2.68
N GLN A 148 6.06 -27.13 -2.24
CA GLN A 148 7.17 -27.81 -2.87
C GLN A 148 6.86 -28.14 -4.35
N ALA A 149 5.71 -28.76 -4.61
CA ALA A 149 5.26 -29.07 -5.96
C ALA A 149 5.03 -27.82 -6.84
N MET A 150 4.53 -26.72 -6.27
CA MET A 150 4.42 -25.43 -6.98
C MET A 150 5.81 -24.93 -7.42
N PHE A 151 6.81 -24.99 -6.54
CA PHE A 151 8.17 -24.56 -6.88
C PHE A 151 8.86 -25.51 -7.85
N ASP A 152 8.55 -26.81 -7.81
CA ASP A 152 9.04 -27.79 -8.79
C ASP A 152 8.44 -27.51 -10.18
N GLN A 153 7.14 -27.22 -10.27
CA GLN A 153 6.47 -26.86 -11.52
C GLN A 153 7.03 -25.57 -12.13
N LEU A 154 7.43 -24.61 -11.29
CA LEU A 154 8.11 -23.39 -11.71
C LEU A 154 9.60 -23.56 -12.03
N GLN A 155 10.16 -24.78 -11.86
CA GLN A 155 11.61 -25.06 -11.96
C GLN A 155 12.46 -24.14 -11.04
N ALA A 156 11.86 -23.69 -9.94
CA ALA A 156 12.44 -22.71 -9.02
C ALA A 156 12.84 -23.34 -7.68
N ARG A 157 12.92 -24.66 -7.60
CA ARG A 157 13.21 -25.39 -6.36
C ARG A 157 14.46 -24.91 -5.60
N PRO A 158 15.58 -24.56 -6.24
CA PRO A 158 16.75 -24.02 -5.55
C PRO A 158 16.52 -22.68 -4.83
N LEU A 159 15.49 -21.92 -5.24
CA LEU A 159 15.13 -20.66 -4.59
C LEU A 159 14.27 -20.87 -3.34
N LEU A 160 13.69 -22.05 -3.13
CA LEU A 160 12.88 -22.36 -1.96
C LEU A 160 13.78 -22.70 -0.77
N LYS A 161 13.89 -21.78 0.20
CA LYS A 161 14.69 -21.99 1.40
C LYS A 161 13.91 -22.77 2.46
N ALA A 162 12.71 -22.30 2.79
CA ALA A 162 11.87 -22.89 3.82
C ALA A 162 10.39 -22.57 3.62
N VAL A 163 9.53 -23.46 4.12
CA VAL A 163 8.09 -23.25 4.21
C VAL A 163 7.70 -23.28 5.68
N TYR A 164 7.02 -22.23 6.14
CA TYR A 164 6.59 -22.08 7.52
C TYR A 164 5.07 -22.15 7.60
N VAL A 165 4.54 -23.26 8.11
CA VAL A 165 3.12 -23.42 8.40
C VAL A 165 2.87 -23.11 9.89
N PRO A 166 2.04 -22.11 10.22
CA PRO A 166 1.91 -21.62 11.60
C PRO A 166 1.26 -22.62 12.55
N TYR A 167 0.39 -23.49 12.05
CA TYR A 167 -0.43 -24.41 12.84
C TYR A 167 -0.29 -25.86 12.34
N VAL A 168 -0.93 -26.81 13.03
CA VAL A 168 -1.00 -28.23 12.59
C VAL A 168 -1.89 -28.37 11.36
N ARG A 169 -2.98 -27.61 11.32
CA ARG A 169 -3.85 -27.40 10.16
C ARG A 169 -3.89 -25.92 9.83
N SER A 170 -3.70 -25.55 8.57
CA SER A 170 -3.65 -24.16 8.19
C SER A 170 -4.24 -23.93 6.81
N SER A 171 -4.77 -22.72 6.63
CA SER A 171 -5.23 -22.20 5.34
C SER A 171 -4.16 -21.38 4.61
N PHE A 172 -3.01 -21.17 5.25
CA PHE A 172 -1.92 -20.36 4.71
C PHE A 172 -0.55 -20.81 5.23
N CYS A 173 0.50 -20.39 4.53
CA CYS A 173 1.89 -20.56 4.96
C CYS A 173 2.73 -19.34 4.57
N ARG A 174 3.91 -19.25 5.17
CA ARG A 174 4.96 -18.30 4.75
C ARG A 174 6.05 -19.05 4.01
N ILE A 175 6.59 -18.45 2.97
CA ILE A 175 7.60 -19.04 2.11
C ILE A 175 8.83 -18.14 2.19
N GLU A 176 9.95 -18.72 2.58
CA GLU A 176 11.25 -18.05 2.59
C GLU A 176 12.03 -18.42 1.34
N LEU A 177 12.60 -17.40 0.69
CA LEU A 177 13.41 -17.56 -0.51
C LEU A 177 14.90 -17.48 -0.17
N VAL A 178 15.71 -18.17 -0.97
CA VAL A 178 17.16 -17.96 -0.98
C VAL A 178 17.46 -16.68 -1.75
N TYR A 179 18.20 -15.77 -1.12
CA TYR A 179 18.71 -14.56 -1.73
C TYR A 179 20.23 -14.63 -1.76
N THR A 180 20.82 -14.45 -2.94
CA THR A 180 22.28 -14.52 -3.15
C THR A 180 22.97 -13.16 -3.11
N ASP A 181 22.20 -12.09 -3.23
CA ASP A 181 22.68 -10.70 -3.22
C ASP A 181 22.33 -10.06 -1.87
N ASP A 182 23.21 -9.22 -1.33
CA ASP A 182 22.95 -8.46 -0.09
C ASP A 182 22.17 -7.17 -0.31
N ASN A 183 22.08 -6.72 -1.57
CA ASN A 183 21.30 -5.56 -1.95
C ASN A 183 19.79 -5.84 -1.85
N ILE A 184 19.12 -5.09 -0.97
CA ILE A 184 17.67 -5.19 -0.75
C ILE A 184 16.83 -5.02 -2.03
N TRP A 185 17.27 -4.20 -2.98
CA TRP A 185 16.56 -3.99 -4.25
C TRP A 185 16.65 -5.22 -5.14
N ALA A 186 17.81 -5.86 -5.20
CA ALA A 186 17.99 -7.12 -5.93
C ALA A 186 17.14 -8.23 -5.30
N ARG A 187 17.12 -8.34 -3.96
CA ARG A 187 16.24 -9.27 -3.22
C ARG A 187 14.76 -9.03 -3.54
N ARG A 188 14.31 -7.78 -3.48
CA ARG A 188 12.92 -7.40 -3.81
C ARG A 188 12.57 -7.71 -5.26
N LYS A 189 13.51 -7.58 -6.20
CA LYS A 189 13.31 -7.96 -7.61
C LYS A 189 13.06 -9.46 -7.73
N VAL A 190 13.92 -10.29 -7.13
CA VAL A 190 13.74 -11.76 -7.08
C VAL A 190 12.39 -12.13 -6.45
N GLN A 191 12.08 -11.55 -5.29
CA GLN A 191 10.80 -11.77 -4.60
C GLN A 191 9.60 -11.44 -5.50
N SER A 192 9.67 -10.34 -6.25
CA SER A 192 8.60 -9.89 -7.15
C SER A 192 8.43 -10.82 -8.35
N THR A 193 9.54 -11.25 -8.95
CA THR A 193 9.54 -12.18 -10.08
C THR A 193 8.93 -13.53 -9.66
N VAL A 194 9.40 -14.12 -8.55
CA VAL A 194 8.84 -15.37 -8.03
C VAL A 194 7.35 -15.23 -7.71
N LEU A 195 6.94 -14.12 -7.08
CA LEU A 195 5.54 -13.85 -6.78
C LEU A 195 4.68 -13.74 -8.05
N GLN A 196 5.17 -13.10 -9.12
CA GLN A 196 4.45 -13.00 -10.39
C GLN A 196 4.26 -14.37 -11.03
N HIS A 197 5.29 -15.21 -11.05
CA HIS A 197 5.19 -16.57 -11.57
C HIS A 197 4.23 -17.45 -10.75
N LEU A 198 4.28 -17.37 -9.42
CA LEU A 198 3.33 -18.06 -8.55
C LEU A 198 1.89 -17.60 -8.79
N LYS A 199 1.64 -16.30 -8.98
CA LYS A 199 0.30 -15.78 -9.30
C LYS A 199 -0.22 -16.25 -10.67
N GLY A 200 0.67 -16.45 -11.63
CA GLY A 200 0.33 -16.99 -12.96
C GLY A 200 0.20 -18.51 -13.00
N LEU A 201 0.55 -19.21 -11.92
CA LEU A 201 0.56 -20.66 -11.86
C LEU A 201 -0.87 -21.21 -11.75
N SER A 202 -1.28 -22.03 -12.71
CA SER A 202 -2.48 -22.86 -12.59
C SER A 202 -2.16 -24.16 -11.85
N PHE A 203 -1.92 -24.05 -10.54
CA PHE A 203 -1.63 -25.21 -9.69
C PHE A 203 -2.92 -25.87 -9.20
N ARG A 204 -2.93 -27.20 -9.16
CA ARG A 204 -3.99 -28.01 -8.56
C ARG A 204 -3.39 -28.89 -7.47
N SER A 205 -3.93 -28.79 -6.26
CA SER A 205 -3.45 -29.62 -5.14
C SER A 205 -3.75 -31.09 -5.40
N SER A 206 -2.79 -31.96 -5.04
CA SER A 206 -2.97 -33.41 -5.01
C SER A 206 -3.60 -33.89 -3.70
N VAL A 207 -3.89 -32.98 -2.77
CA VAL A 207 -4.46 -33.28 -1.46
C VAL A 207 -5.97 -33.45 -1.59
N ALA A 208 -6.49 -34.56 -1.07
CA ALA A 208 -7.92 -34.86 -1.09
C ALA A 208 -8.75 -33.71 -0.48
N GLY A 209 -9.73 -33.21 -1.23
CA GLY A 209 -10.61 -32.12 -0.84
C GLY A 209 -10.04 -30.70 -1.05
N GLN A 210 -8.85 -30.58 -1.64
CA GLN A 210 -8.21 -29.30 -2.01
C GLN A 210 -8.10 -29.12 -3.52
N GLU A 211 -8.66 -30.01 -4.33
CA GLU A 211 -8.48 -30.03 -5.80
C GLU A 211 -9.13 -28.84 -6.50
N SER A 212 -10.06 -28.17 -5.82
CA SER A 212 -10.74 -26.94 -6.26
C SER A 212 -10.28 -25.69 -5.50
N ALA A 213 -9.29 -25.82 -4.61
CA ALA A 213 -8.78 -24.71 -3.83
C ALA A 213 -8.19 -23.63 -4.75
N ARG A 214 -8.58 -22.36 -4.50
CA ARG A 214 -8.05 -21.22 -5.22
C ARG A 214 -6.90 -20.61 -4.44
N PHE A 215 -5.68 -20.93 -4.86
CA PHE A 215 -4.48 -20.39 -4.22
C PHE A 215 -4.29 -18.90 -4.52
N TRP A 216 -3.83 -18.17 -3.52
CA TRP A 216 -3.42 -16.78 -3.64
C TRP A 216 -2.03 -16.59 -3.05
N PHE A 217 -1.31 -15.63 -3.62
CA PHE A 217 0.06 -15.32 -3.24
C PHE A 217 0.24 -13.82 -3.05
N SER A 218 0.97 -13.44 -2.01
CA SER A 218 1.31 -12.04 -1.73
C SER A 218 2.69 -11.94 -1.07
N ARG A 219 3.24 -10.72 -0.99
CA ARG A 219 4.41 -10.48 -0.15
C ARG A 219 4.00 -10.53 1.31
N ASN A 220 4.89 -11.03 2.16
CA ASN A 220 4.70 -10.91 3.59
C ASN A 220 4.73 -9.42 3.98
N ARG A 221 3.84 -9.04 4.89
CA ARG A 221 3.69 -7.66 5.35
C ARG A 221 4.31 -7.52 6.73
N THR A 222 4.94 -6.37 6.99
CA THR A 222 5.42 -6.02 8.34
C THR A 222 4.27 -5.99 9.34
N GLN A 223 4.59 -6.02 10.63
CA GLN A 223 3.59 -5.79 11.66
C GLN A 223 2.94 -4.41 11.52
N GLN A 224 3.72 -3.38 11.20
CA GLN A 224 3.22 -2.02 10.94
C GLN A 224 2.27 -1.97 9.74
N ASP A 225 2.62 -2.60 8.62
CA ASP A 225 1.75 -2.66 7.43
C ASP A 225 0.45 -3.41 7.71
N ARG A 226 0.53 -4.52 8.47
CA ARG A 226 -0.67 -5.26 8.88
C ARG A 226 -1.55 -4.43 9.80
N ALA A 227 -0.96 -3.69 10.74
CA ALA A 227 -1.69 -2.82 11.65
C ALA A 227 -2.38 -1.68 10.87
N LYS A 228 -1.66 -1.03 9.96
CA LYS A 228 -2.21 -0.02 9.02
C LYS A 228 -3.41 -0.56 8.25
N ILE A 229 -3.25 -1.72 7.60
CA ILE A 229 -4.30 -2.28 6.76
C ILE A 229 -5.51 -2.70 7.59
N ARG A 230 -5.28 -3.28 8.78
CA ARG A 230 -6.36 -3.61 9.70
C ARG A 230 -7.13 -2.37 10.13
N ALA A 231 -6.43 -1.32 10.55
CA ALA A 231 -7.03 -0.05 10.93
C ALA A 231 -7.91 0.50 9.80
N ILE A 232 -7.36 0.61 8.58
CA ILE A 232 -8.10 1.09 7.41
C ILE A 232 -9.35 0.25 7.14
N LEU A 233 -9.22 -1.08 7.09
CA LEU A 233 -10.33 -1.96 6.74
C LEU A 233 -11.41 -2.01 7.82
N GLN A 234 -11.03 -2.00 9.11
CA GLN A 234 -11.98 -1.96 10.22
C GLN A 234 -12.73 -0.63 10.25
N THR A 235 -12.04 0.51 10.13
CA THR A 235 -12.70 1.82 10.06
C THR A 235 -13.60 1.92 8.84
N GLN A 236 -13.13 1.47 7.68
CA GLN A 236 -13.94 1.45 6.47
C GLN A 236 -15.20 0.59 6.63
N SER A 237 -15.06 -0.62 7.17
CA SER A 237 -16.19 -1.52 7.42
C SER A 237 -17.19 -0.93 8.41
N LEU A 238 -16.72 -0.18 9.40
CA LEU A 238 -17.59 0.57 10.31
C LEU A 238 -18.33 1.67 9.54
N CYS A 239 -17.65 2.48 8.74
CA CYS A 239 -18.28 3.56 7.99
C CYS A 239 -19.34 3.04 7.01
N HIS A 240 -19.04 1.98 6.26
CA HIS A 240 -19.96 1.34 5.32
C HIS A 240 -21.20 0.70 5.97
N LYS A 241 -21.19 0.51 7.29
CA LYS A 241 -22.38 0.04 8.03
C LYS A 241 -23.44 1.14 8.15
N TYR A 242 -23.04 2.41 8.11
CA TYR A 242 -23.91 3.57 8.35
C TYR A 242 -23.99 4.52 7.16
N LEU A 243 -23.01 4.49 6.26
CA LEU A 243 -22.91 5.39 5.11
C LEU A 243 -22.86 4.58 3.82
N ASP A 244 -23.33 5.22 2.75
CA ASP A 244 -23.15 4.72 1.39
C ASP A 244 -21.66 4.70 0.99
N GLU A 245 -21.31 3.77 0.10
CA GLU A 245 -19.93 3.57 -0.34
C GLU A 245 -19.30 4.84 -0.96
N SER A 246 -20.12 5.69 -1.58
CA SER A 246 -19.69 6.97 -2.17
C SER A 246 -19.24 8.02 -1.16
N LEU A 247 -19.61 7.87 0.11
CA LEU A 247 -19.30 8.81 1.19
C LEU A 247 -18.07 8.40 2.01
N VAL A 248 -17.47 7.25 1.68
CA VAL A 248 -16.33 6.68 2.40
C VAL A 248 -15.13 6.58 1.47
N GLU A 249 -14.14 7.42 1.71
CA GLU A 249 -12.93 7.48 0.90
C GLU A 249 -11.72 6.92 1.65
N LYS A 250 -10.80 6.31 0.91
CA LYS A 250 -9.49 5.90 1.41
C LYS A 250 -8.39 6.42 0.49
N ASP A 251 -7.33 6.94 1.07
CA ASP A 251 -6.13 7.31 0.31
C ASP A 251 -5.07 6.20 0.36
N TRP A 252 -4.10 6.28 -0.56
CA TRP A 252 -2.96 5.34 -0.60
C TRP A 252 -2.03 5.48 0.62
N ARG A 253 -2.12 6.59 1.37
CA ARG A 253 -1.33 6.87 2.56
C ARG A 253 -1.89 6.16 3.79
N GLY A 254 -3.14 5.68 3.72
CA GLY A 254 -3.85 4.97 4.78
C GLY A 254 -4.80 5.82 5.61
N LYS A 255 -5.18 6.99 5.12
CA LYS A 255 -6.23 7.83 5.71
C LYS A 255 -7.59 7.34 5.26
N VAL A 256 -8.55 7.39 6.17
CA VAL A 256 -9.96 7.09 5.90
C VAL A 256 -10.78 8.35 6.17
N TRP A 257 -11.68 8.66 5.25
CA TRP A 257 -12.57 9.81 5.30
C TRP A 257 -14.03 9.34 5.27
N ALA A 258 -14.87 9.95 6.10
CA ALA A 258 -16.31 9.75 6.14
C ALA A 258 -17.00 11.10 5.92
N CYS A 259 -17.84 11.20 4.88
CA CYS A 259 -18.51 12.45 4.49
C CYS A 259 -17.55 13.64 4.37
N GLY A 260 -16.39 13.42 3.72
CA GLY A 260 -15.36 14.45 3.53
C GLY A 260 -14.59 14.83 4.80
N THR A 261 -14.68 14.07 5.89
CA THR A 261 -13.91 14.30 7.13
C THR A 261 -12.97 13.14 7.44
N GLN A 262 -11.69 13.40 7.72
CA GLN A 262 -10.73 12.37 8.13
C GLN A 262 -11.11 11.81 9.51
N VAL A 263 -11.25 10.48 9.59
CA VAL A 263 -11.66 9.77 10.82
C VAL A 263 -10.59 8.82 11.36
N LEU A 264 -9.58 8.48 10.54
CA LEU A 264 -8.45 7.63 10.92
C LEU A 264 -7.13 8.38 10.74
N PHE A 265 -6.23 8.28 11.72
CA PHE A 265 -4.99 9.05 11.82
C PHE A 265 -3.81 8.19 12.32
N HIS A 266 -2.58 8.67 12.11
CA HIS A 266 -1.35 7.99 12.55
C HIS A 266 -0.44 8.91 13.38
N VAL A 267 0.12 8.39 14.48
CA VAL A 267 0.86 9.17 15.51
C VAL A 267 2.06 9.94 14.97
N GLU A 268 2.76 9.39 13.98
CA GLU A 268 3.95 10.05 13.41
C GLU A 268 3.63 11.18 12.42
N ARG A 269 2.37 11.30 11.97
CA ARG A 269 2.01 12.16 10.84
C ARG A 269 0.99 13.22 11.15
N ASP A 270 0.16 13.00 12.16
CA ASP A 270 -0.99 13.85 12.45
C ASP A 270 -0.95 14.27 13.93
N ALA A 271 -1.28 15.54 14.22
CA ALA A 271 -1.52 15.98 15.60
C ALA A 271 -2.73 15.23 16.16
N ARG A 272 -2.59 14.60 17.33
CA ARG A 272 -3.64 13.79 17.96
C ARG A 272 -4.81 14.68 18.43
N PRO A 273 -6.04 14.53 17.88
CA PRO A 273 -7.22 15.19 18.43
C PRO A 273 -7.51 14.76 19.86
N SER A 274 -8.23 15.63 20.59
CA SER A 274 -8.54 15.48 22.02
C SER A 274 -9.33 14.21 22.36
N GLN A 275 -10.26 13.78 21.51
CA GLN A 275 -11.02 12.54 21.69
C GLN A 275 -10.60 11.48 20.68
N THR A 276 -9.57 10.71 21.03
CA THR A 276 -9.03 9.68 20.14
C THR A 276 -8.90 8.31 20.78
N LEU A 277 -9.41 7.29 20.08
CA LEU A 277 -9.21 5.90 20.44
C LEU A 277 -7.95 5.36 19.76
N MET A 278 -6.92 5.00 20.53
CA MET A 278 -5.76 4.27 20.02
C MET A 278 -6.16 2.84 19.67
N LEU A 279 -5.89 2.42 18.45
CA LEU A 279 -6.14 1.05 18.01
C LEU A 279 -5.05 0.13 18.55
N ILE A 280 -5.46 -1.00 19.10
CA ILE A 280 -4.57 -2.05 19.60
C ILE A 280 -4.61 -3.26 18.67
N ASP A 281 -3.51 -3.98 18.61
CA ASP A 281 -3.48 -5.28 17.92
C ASP A 281 -4.13 -6.37 18.78
N SER A 282 -4.24 -7.58 18.21
CA SER A 282 -4.87 -8.73 18.88
C SER A 282 -4.09 -9.24 20.10
N ARG A 283 -2.94 -8.63 20.41
CA ARG A 283 -2.09 -8.94 21.56
C ARG A 283 -2.07 -7.77 22.57
N GLY A 284 -2.81 -6.70 22.30
CA GLY A 284 -2.87 -5.52 23.14
C GLY A 284 -1.76 -4.50 22.89
N ASN A 285 -0.94 -4.65 21.84
CA ASN A 285 0.08 -3.65 21.54
C ASN A 285 -0.54 -2.45 20.82
N GLU A 286 -0.05 -1.25 21.14
CA GLU A 286 -0.41 -0.04 20.41
C GLU A 286 0.04 -0.13 18.95
N THR A 287 -0.87 0.23 18.04
CA THR A 287 -0.58 0.18 16.60
C THR A 287 -0.03 1.50 16.04
N GLY A 288 -0.11 2.58 16.81
CA GLY A 288 0.17 3.95 16.34
C GLY A 288 -0.96 4.57 15.51
N TRP A 289 -2.06 3.83 15.27
CA TRP A 289 -3.25 4.31 14.57
C TRP A 289 -4.35 4.69 15.56
N PHE A 290 -5.04 5.79 15.31
CA PHE A 290 -6.11 6.24 16.19
C PHE A 290 -7.32 6.78 15.42
N LEU A 291 -8.49 6.63 16.05
CA LEU A 291 -9.77 7.11 15.52
C LEU A 291 -10.17 8.40 16.19
N ASN A 292 -10.73 9.33 15.43
CA ASN A 292 -11.44 10.47 16.00
C ASN A 292 -12.90 10.04 16.27
N VAL A 293 -13.16 9.66 17.53
CA VAL A 293 -14.45 9.08 17.93
C VAL A 293 -15.56 10.12 17.84
N GLU A 294 -15.29 11.37 18.22
CA GLU A 294 -16.23 12.49 18.12
C GLU A 294 -16.71 12.68 16.67
N GLN A 295 -15.77 12.70 15.72
CA GLN A 295 -16.12 12.83 14.30
C GLN A 295 -16.86 11.60 13.78
N LEU A 296 -16.51 10.40 14.22
CA LEU A 296 -17.26 9.19 13.84
C LEU A 296 -18.70 9.24 14.36
N VAL A 297 -18.92 9.64 15.61
CA VAL A 297 -20.27 9.82 16.19
C VAL A 297 -21.05 10.85 15.35
N ALA A 298 -20.45 12.00 15.09
CA ALA A 298 -21.09 13.09 14.35
C ALA A 298 -21.41 12.72 12.88
N ARG A 299 -20.56 11.94 12.21
CA ARG A 299 -20.72 11.60 10.78
C ARG A 299 -21.56 10.35 10.54
N LEU A 300 -21.47 9.36 11.42
CA LEU A 300 -22.20 8.10 11.26
C LEU A 300 -23.60 8.15 11.88
N GLY A 301 -23.88 9.12 12.76
CA GLY A 301 -25.13 9.16 13.53
C GLY A 301 -25.27 8.00 14.52
N ALA A 302 -24.15 7.33 14.83
CA ALA A 302 -24.08 6.21 15.77
C ALA A 302 -23.71 6.70 17.17
N THR A 303 -24.11 5.95 18.20
CA THR A 303 -23.66 6.25 19.57
C THR A 303 -22.18 5.94 19.74
N GLN A 304 -21.52 6.63 20.67
CA GLN A 304 -20.13 6.36 21.02
C GLN A 304 -19.93 4.89 21.40
N ASP A 305 -20.81 4.32 22.22
CA ASP A 305 -20.74 2.91 22.62
C ASP A 305 -20.80 1.94 21.43
N ALA A 306 -21.64 2.24 20.43
CA ALA A 306 -21.75 1.40 19.23
C ALA A 306 -20.45 1.43 18.39
N ILE A 307 -19.76 2.57 18.36
CA ILE A 307 -18.46 2.71 17.70
C ILE A 307 -17.38 1.97 18.49
N LEU A 308 -17.30 2.18 19.80
CA LEU A 308 -16.29 1.57 20.66
C LEU A 308 -16.42 0.03 20.70
N ALA A 309 -17.65 -0.50 20.68
CA ALA A 309 -17.91 -1.94 20.64
C ALA A 309 -17.32 -2.65 19.41
N VAL A 310 -17.16 -1.95 18.28
CA VAL A 310 -16.53 -2.53 17.07
C VAL A 310 -15.03 -2.74 17.26
N PHE A 311 -14.42 -2.01 18.20
CA PHE A 311 -12.99 -2.06 18.50
C PHE A 311 -12.69 -2.68 19.87
N ASP A 312 -13.67 -3.35 20.49
CA ASP A 312 -13.57 -3.92 21.84
C ASP A 312 -13.08 -2.90 22.89
N ALA A 313 -13.40 -1.62 22.69
CA ALA A 313 -13.00 -0.52 23.56
C ALA A 313 -14.12 -0.18 24.55
N LYS A 314 -13.75 0.29 25.74
CA LYS A 314 -14.70 0.81 26.75
C LYS A 314 -14.75 2.34 26.69
N PRO A 315 -15.90 2.96 26.96
CA PRO A 315 -15.95 4.41 27.17
C PRO A 315 -15.13 4.77 28.41
N GLU A 316 -14.23 5.74 28.26
CA GLU A 316 -13.54 6.42 29.37
C GLU A 316 -14.38 7.59 29.88
#